data_AF-A0A3I8FNM8-F1
#
_entry.id   AF-A0A3I8FNM8-F1
#
_cell.length_a   1.000
_cell.length_b   1.000
_cell.length_c   1.000
_cell.angle_alpha   90.00
_cell.angle_beta   90.00
_cell.angle_gamma   90.00
#
_symmetry.space_group_name_H-M   'P 1'
#
loop_
_entity.id
_entity.type
_entity.pdbx_description
1 polymer ?
#
loop_
_entity_poly.entity_id
_entity_poly.type
_entity_poly.pdbx_seq_one_letter_code
_entity_poly.pdbx_strand_id
1 'polypeptide(L)'
;MIKERRTELVEGFRHSVPYINTHRGKTFVIMLGGEAIEHDNFSSIVNDIGLLHSLGIRLVVVYGARPQIDANLAAHHHEPIYHKNTRVTDAKALELVKQAAGLLQLDITARLSMSLNNTPLQGAHINVVSGNFTIAQPLGVDDGVDYCHSGRIRRIDEDAINRQLDNGAIVLMGPVAVSVTGESFNLTSEEIATQLAVKLKAEKMIGFCSSQGVTNSEGGIISELFPNEAQARVEELEAQGDYNSGTVRFLRGAVKACRSGVRRCHLISYQEDGTLLQELFSRDGIGTQIVMESAEQIRRATINDIGGILELIRPLEQQGTLVRRSREQLEMEIDKFTIIQRDNMTIACAALYPFVEEKIGEMACVAVHPDYRSSSRGEMLLERVAAQARQMGLSKLFVLTTRSIHWFQERGFTPVDIELLPESKKKMYNYQRRSKVLMADLG
;
A
#
# COMPACT_ATOMS: atom_id res chain seq x y z
N MET A 1 -37.96 22.35 9.34
CA MET A 1 -36.48 22.42 9.35
C MET A 1 -35.96 21.25 8.53
N ILE A 2 -35.48 21.49 7.31
CA ILE A 2 -34.76 20.48 6.54
C ILE A 2 -33.42 20.31 7.25
N LYS A 3 -33.15 19.15 7.87
CA LYS A 3 -31.83 18.84 8.41
C LYS A 3 -30.88 18.71 7.22
N GLU A 4 -30.08 19.74 6.95
CA GLU A 4 -28.90 19.61 6.09
C GLU A 4 -27.99 18.53 6.71
N ARG A 5 -27.99 17.34 6.11
CA ARG A 5 -27.08 16.26 6.51
C ARG A 5 -25.78 16.48 5.75
N ARG A 6 -24.64 16.53 6.45
CA ARG A 6 -23.31 16.62 5.83
C ARG A 6 -23.15 15.46 4.84
N THR A 7 -22.90 15.79 3.58
CA THR A 7 -22.68 14.81 2.50
C THR A 7 -21.36 14.06 2.63
N GLU A 8 -20.42 14.57 3.44
CA GLU A 8 -19.09 13.97 3.69
C GLU A 8 -19.16 12.49 4.07
N LEU A 9 -20.07 12.09 4.96
CA LEU A 9 -20.25 10.69 5.34
C LEU A 9 -20.72 9.82 4.15
N VAL A 10 -21.65 10.36 3.36
CA VAL A 10 -22.22 9.66 2.20
C VAL A 10 -21.17 9.51 1.10
N GLU A 11 -20.39 10.55 0.85
CA GLU A 11 -19.30 10.54 -0.10
C GLU A 11 -18.18 9.60 0.35
N GLY A 12 -17.71 9.70 1.60
CA GLY A 12 -16.70 8.81 2.17
C GLY A 12 -17.11 7.34 2.08
N PHE A 13 -18.36 7.02 2.40
CA PHE A 13 -18.87 5.65 2.26
C PHE A 13 -18.93 5.19 0.80
N ARG A 14 -19.40 6.04 -0.14
CA ARG A 14 -19.38 5.71 -1.58
C ARG A 14 -17.97 5.52 -2.11
N HIS A 15 -17.01 6.31 -1.63
CA HIS A 15 -15.60 6.20 -1.99
C HIS A 15 -14.95 4.93 -1.43
N SER A 16 -15.43 4.38 -0.31
CA SER A 16 -14.87 3.16 0.28
C SER A 16 -15.40 1.86 -0.35
N VAL A 17 -16.61 1.86 -0.95
CA VAL A 17 -17.24 0.66 -1.54
C VAL A 17 -16.34 -0.11 -2.53
N PRO A 18 -15.62 0.54 -3.48
CA PRO A 18 -14.69 -0.17 -4.37
C PRO A 18 -13.61 -0.94 -3.62
N TYR A 19 -13.06 -0.36 -2.54
CA TYR A 19 -12.05 -0.99 -1.70
C TYR A 19 -12.63 -2.15 -0.90
N ILE A 20 -13.84 -1.99 -0.33
CA ILE A 20 -14.56 -3.07 0.35
C ILE A 20 -14.72 -4.28 -0.59
N ASN A 21 -15.17 -4.06 -1.81
CA ASN A 21 -15.34 -5.13 -2.80
C ASN A 21 -14.01 -5.79 -3.20
N THR A 22 -12.93 -5.00 -3.28
CA THR A 22 -11.59 -5.48 -3.64
C THR A 22 -10.98 -6.34 -2.53
N HIS A 23 -11.20 -5.95 -1.26
CA HIS A 23 -10.61 -6.62 -0.09
C HIS A 23 -11.44 -7.81 0.39
N ARG A 24 -12.74 -7.88 0.09
CA ARG A 24 -13.61 -8.97 0.51
C ARG A 24 -13.09 -10.33 0.01
N GLY A 25 -13.04 -11.30 0.90
CA GLY A 25 -12.54 -12.65 0.66
C GLY A 25 -11.02 -12.75 0.53
N LYS A 26 -10.28 -11.65 0.62
CA LYS A 26 -8.82 -11.64 0.61
C LYS A 26 -8.24 -11.94 1.99
N THR A 27 -7.07 -12.59 2.01
CA THR A 27 -6.34 -12.89 3.25
C THR A 27 -5.38 -11.77 3.58
N PHE A 28 -5.52 -11.16 4.76
CA PHE A 28 -4.57 -10.19 5.30
C PHE A 28 -3.85 -10.79 6.51
N VAL A 29 -2.55 -10.50 6.62
CA VAL A 29 -1.74 -10.82 7.81
C VAL A 29 -1.43 -9.52 8.55
N ILE A 30 -1.89 -9.41 9.79
CA ILE A 30 -1.71 -8.22 10.64
C ILE A 30 -0.65 -8.54 11.69
N MET A 31 0.50 -7.88 11.60
CA MET A 31 1.59 -7.94 12.57
C MET A 31 1.41 -6.87 13.63
N LEU A 32 0.86 -7.26 14.77
CA LEU A 32 0.61 -6.37 15.90
C LEU A 32 1.80 -6.41 16.87
N GLY A 33 2.64 -5.39 16.85
CA GLY A 33 3.78 -5.27 17.77
C GLY A 33 3.34 -5.16 19.23
N GLY A 34 4.19 -5.60 20.15
CA GLY A 34 3.89 -5.50 21.59
C GLY A 34 3.75 -4.04 22.05
N GLU A 35 4.44 -3.13 21.39
CA GLU A 35 4.36 -1.68 21.59
C GLU A 35 2.96 -1.14 21.23
N ALA A 36 2.33 -1.67 20.18
CA ALA A 36 0.98 -1.29 19.77
C ALA A 36 -0.08 -1.83 20.74
N ILE A 37 0.19 -2.96 21.41
CA ILE A 37 -0.70 -3.58 22.40
C ILE A 37 -0.67 -2.84 23.74
N GLU A 38 0.51 -2.33 24.13
CA GLU A 38 0.69 -1.53 25.35
C GLU A 38 0.11 -0.11 25.23
N HIS A 39 -0.04 0.40 24.00
CA HIS A 39 -0.55 1.74 23.74
C HIS A 39 -2.06 1.88 24.01
N ASP A 40 -2.49 3.06 24.47
CA ASP A 40 -3.89 3.36 24.79
C ASP A 40 -4.85 3.15 23.61
N ASN A 41 -4.35 3.36 22.38
CA ASN A 41 -5.10 3.18 21.13
C ASN A 41 -5.35 1.69 20.75
N PHE A 42 -4.79 0.73 21.48
CA PHE A 42 -4.95 -0.70 21.17
C PHE A 42 -6.42 -1.12 21.04
N SER A 43 -7.30 -0.57 21.87
CA SER A 43 -8.74 -0.84 21.79
C SER A 43 -9.34 -0.44 20.43
N SER A 44 -8.90 0.69 19.87
CA SER A 44 -9.39 1.13 18.56
C SER A 44 -8.87 0.24 17.44
N ILE A 45 -7.58 -0.13 17.50
CA ILE A 45 -6.98 -1.07 16.55
C ILE A 45 -7.75 -2.40 16.53
N VAL A 46 -8.15 -2.93 17.70
CA VAL A 46 -8.96 -4.15 17.78
C VAL A 46 -10.36 -3.97 17.17
N ASN A 47 -11.00 -2.82 17.40
CA ASN A 47 -12.28 -2.51 16.77
C ASN A 47 -12.15 -2.46 15.24
N ASP A 48 -11.09 -1.85 14.72
CA ASP A 48 -10.81 -1.80 13.29
C ASP A 48 -10.58 -3.20 12.72
N ILE A 49 -9.81 -4.06 13.41
CA ILE A 49 -9.60 -5.47 13.02
C ILE A 49 -10.94 -6.20 12.93
N GLY A 50 -11.83 -6.04 13.91
CA GLY A 50 -13.14 -6.68 13.86
C GLY A 50 -14.07 -6.07 12.80
N LEU A 51 -13.94 -4.79 12.48
CA LEU A 51 -14.63 -4.20 11.33
C LEU A 51 -14.14 -4.82 10.00
N LEU A 52 -12.83 -4.97 9.81
CA LEU A 52 -12.28 -5.65 8.63
C LEU A 52 -12.85 -7.07 8.48
N HIS A 53 -12.93 -7.81 9.59
CA HIS A 53 -13.55 -9.13 9.62
C HIS A 53 -15.02 -9.09 9.19
N SER A 54 -15.82 -8.16 9.73
CA SER A 54 -17.23 -7.98 9.36
C SER A 54 -17.46 -7.63 7.88
N LEU A 55 -16.48 -7.00 7.23
CA LEU A 55 -16.49 -6.70 5.80
C LEU A 55 -16.18 -7.94 4.93
N GLY A 56 -15.81 -9.07 5.56
CA GLY A 56 -15.53 -10.35 4.92
C GLY A 56 -14.07 -10.54 4.55
N ILE A 57 -13.14 -9.82 5.19
CA ILE A 57 -11.70 -10.01 5.01
C ILE A 57 -11.26 -11.19 5.91
N ARG A 58 -10.44 -12.09 5.36
CA ARG A 58 -9.88 -13.24 6.09
C ARG A 58 -8.66 -12.77 6.85
N LEU A 59 -8.64 -12.89 8.18
CA LEU A 59 -7.60 -12.28 9.01
C LEU A 59 -6.75 -13.31 9.74
N VAL A 60 -5.44 -13.15 9.61
CA VAL A 60 -4.45 -13.78 10.50
C VAL A 60 -3.76 -12.66 11.28
N VAL A 61 -3.92 -12.66 12.59
CA VAL A 61 -3.30 -11.69 13.49
C VAL A 61 -2.11 -12.36 14.16
N VAL A 62 -0.91 -11.79 13.95
CA VAL A 62 0.33 -12.23 14.58
C VAL A 62 0.73 -11.17 15.58
N TYR A 63 0.75 -11.50 16.86
CA TYR A 63 1.12 -10.55 17.91
C TYR A 63 2.54 -10.78 18.41
N GLY A 64 3.24 -9.68 18.66
CA GLY A 64 4.51 -9.64 19.38
C GLY A 64 4.28 -9.37 20.86
N ALA A 65 5.31 -9.64 21.67
CA ALA A 65 5.25 -9.45 23.13
C ALA A 65 6.53 -8.85 23.71
N ARG A 66 7.38 -8.20 22.89
CA ARG A 66 8.73 -7.77 23.32
C ARG A 66 8.70 -6.88 24.58
N PRO A 67 7.95 -5.76 24.62
CA PRO A 67 7.87 -4.92 25.83
C PRO A 67 7.35 -5.67 27.05
N GLN A 68 6.34 -6.54 26.87
CA GLN A 68 5.75 -7.33 27.95
C GLN A 68 6.71 -8.38 28.48
N ILE A 69 7.50 -9.01 27.60
CA ILE A 69 8.57 -9.93 27.97
C ILE A 69 9.65 -9.17 28.75
N ASP A 70 10.11 -8.03 28.24
CA ASP A 70 11.15 -7.23 28.89
C ASP A 70 10.72 -6.74 30.28
N ALA A 71 9.46 -6.29 30.42
CA ALA A 71 8.89 -5.92 31.72
C ALA A 71 8.83 -7.12 32.67
N ASN A 72 8.42 -8.30 32.19
CA ASN A 72 8.33 -9.51 33.01
C ASN A 72 9.73 -10.00 33.44
N LEU A 73 10.71 -9.94 32.54
CA LEU A 73 12.12 -10.24 32.82
C LEU A 73 12.67 -9.30 33.90
N ALA A 74 12.47 -8.00 33.75
CA ALA A 74 12.91 -6.99 34.71
C ALA A 74 12.27 -7.18 36.10
N ALA A 75 10.96 -7.49 36.15
CA ALA A 75 10.25 -7.77 37.40
C ALA A 75 10.79 -9.00 38.15
N HIS A 76 11.43 -9.92 37.43
CA HIS A 76 12.07 -11.12 37.99
C HIS A 76 13.59 -10.99 38.11
N HIS A 77 14.14 -9.78 37.90
CA HIS A 77 15.58 -9.50 37.94
C HIS A 77 16.40 -10.42 37.00
N HIS A 78 15.83 -10.76 35.84
CA HIS A 78 16.49 -11.56 34.80
C HIS A 78 16.86 -10.66 33.63
N GLU A 79 18.15 -10.47 33.38
CA GLU A 79 18.61 -9.55 32.33
C GLU A 79 18.36 -10.11 30.92
N PRO A 80 17.82 -9.31 29.98
CA PRO A 80 17.61 -9.75 28.61
C PRO A 80 18.94 -9.79 27.83
N ILE A 81 19.27 -10.96 27.28
CA ILE A 81 20.46 -11.14 26.42
C ILE A 81 20.03 -11.17 24.96
N TYR A 82 20.76 -10.45 24.10
CA TYR A 82 20.54 -10.45 22.65
C TYR A 82 21.82 -10.80 21.90
N HIS A 83 21.70 -11.64 20.88
CA HIS A 83 22.75 -11.91 19.90
C HIS A 83 22.19 -11.69 18.49
N LYS A 84 22.86 -10.85 17.69
CA LYS A 84 22.41 -10.45 16.34
C LYS A 84 20.93 -10.05 16.30
N ASN A 85 20.51 -9.20 17.24
CA ASN A 85 19.14 -8.68 17.37
C ASN A 85 18.06 -9.74 17.69
N THR A 86 18.48 -10.97 17.99
CA THR A 86 17.60 -12.05 18.44
C THR A 86 17.83 -12.29 19.92
N ARG A 87 16.75 -12.33 20.69
CA ARG A 87 16.83 -12.62 22.13
C ARG A 87 17.39 -14.02 22.31
N VAL A 88 18.35 -14.19 23.21
CA VAL A 88 18.74 -15.51 23.70
C VAL A 88 17.73 -15.91 24.76
N THR A 89 17.04 -17.03 24.55
CA THR A 89 15.95 -17.46 25.44
C THR A 89 16.36 -18.71 26.19
N ASP A 90 16.96 -18.55 27.36
CA ASP A 90 17.21 -19.68 28.27
C ASP A 90 15.89 -20.25 28.85
N ALA A 91 15.99 -21.32 29.64
CA ALA A 91 14.83 -21.98 30.22
C ALA A 91 13.98 -21.05 31.11
N LYS A 92 14.61 -20.13 31.86
CA LYS A 92 13.91 -19.21 32.75
C LYS A 92 13.22 -18.10 31.95
N ALA A 93 13.93 -17.54 30.98
CA ALA A 93 13.38 -16.58 30.04
C ALA A 93 12.19 -17.18 29.27
N LEU A 94 12.25 -18.45 28.88
CA LEU A 94 11.14 -19.12 28.18
C LEU A 94 9.87 -19.19 29.04
N GLU A 95 9.96 -19.45 30.35
CA GLU A 95 8.80 -19.42 31.24
C GLU A 95 8.14 -18.03 31.24
N LEU A 96 8.93 -16.98 31.35
CA LEU A 96 8.46 -15.59 31.39
C LEU A 96 7.90 -15.14 30.03
N VAL A 97 8.48 -15.64 28.94
CA VAL A 97 7.95 -15.47 27.58
C VAL A 97 6.58 -16.12 27.45
N LYS A 98 6.41 -17.36 27.94
CA LYS A 98 5.12 -18.07 27.91
C LYS A 98 4.04 -17.33 28.70
N GLN A 99 4.39 -16.79 29.87
CA GLN A 99 3.47 -15.99 30.68
C GLN A 99 3.01 -14.73 29.93
N ALA A 100 3.95 -13.94 29.39
CA ALA A 100 3.63 -12.72 28.65
C ALA A 100 2.80 -13.03 27.39
N ALA A 101 3.22 -14.02 26.60
CA ALA A 101 2.51 -14.40 25.38
C ALA A 101 1.09 -14.95 25.66
N GLY A 102 0.93 -15.74 26.73
CA GLY A 102 -0.36 -16.29 27.14
C GLY A 102 -1.33 -15.23 27.65
N LEU A 103 -0.84 -14.28 28.47
CA LEU A 103 -1.63 -13.13 28.91
C LEU A 103 -2.15 -12.33 27.71
N LEU A 104 -1.25 -11.95 26.78
CA LEU A 104 -1.64 -11.20 25.60
C LEU A 104 -2.61 -11.96 24.70
N GLN A 105 -2.47 -13.28 24.56
CA GLN A 105 -3.41 -14.10 23.80
C GLN A 105 -4.83 -13.97 24.36
N LEU A 106 -4.96 -14.08 25.70
CA LEU A 106 -6.24 -13.97 26.39
C LEU A 106 -6.82 -12.56 26.27
N ASP A 107 -6.00 -11.53 26.44
CA ASP A 107 -6.43 -10.13 26.35
C ASP A 107 -6.90 -9.76 24.93
N ILE A 108 -6.14 -10.13 23.90
CA ILE A 108 -6.53 -9.90 22.49
C ILE A 108 -7.83 -10.65 22.19
N THR A 109 -7.94 -11.92 22.61
CA THR A 109 -9.15 -12.73 22.42
C THR A 109 -10.36 -12.10 23.09
N ALA A 110 -10.21 -11.64 24.34
CA ALA A 110 -11.28 -11.01 25.09
C ALA A 110 -11.77 -9.73 24.39
N ARG A 111 -10.85 -8.88 23.92
CA ARG A 111 -11.20 -7.63 23.23
C ARG A 111 -11.89 -7.88 21.89
N LEU A 112 -11.42 -8.85 21.10
CA LEU A 112 -12.06 -9.24 19.83
C LEU A 112 -13.44 -9.88 20.05
N SER A 113 -13.69 -10.47 21.22
CA SER A 113 -14.97 -11.11 21.57
C SER A 113 -16.00 -10.11 22.11
N MET A 114 -15.67 -8.82 22.25
CA MET A 114 -16.59 -7.81 22.80
C MET A 114 -17.72 -7.46 21.83
N SER A 115 -18.84 -8.18 21.92
CA SER A 115 -20.09 -7.84 21.22
C SER A 115 -21.03 -6.97 22.08
N LEU A 116 -20.51 -5.86 22.63
CA LEU A 116 -21.34 -4.91 23.38
C LEU A 116 -22.23 -4.08 22.45
N ASN A 117 -23.38 -3.63 22.96
CA ASN A 117 -24.24 -2.69 22.24
C ASN A 117 -23.48 -1.37 21.98
N ASN A 118 -23.63 -0.79 20.78
CA ASN A 118 -22.96 0.43 20.32
C ASN A 118 -21.44 0.33 20.13
N THR A 119 -20.86 -0.87 20.01
CA THR A 119 -19.51 -1.02 19.44
C THR A 119 -19.60 -1.32 17.95
N PRO A 120 -18.55 -1.01 17.15
CA PRO A 120 -18.45 -1.46 15.76
C PRO A 120 -18.55 -2.99 15.60
N LEU A 121 -18.32 -3.73 16.69
CA LEU A 121 -18.36 -5.19 16.77
C LEU A 121 -19.74 -5.75 17.18
N GLN A 122 -20.74 -4.88 17.36
CA GLN A 122 -22.09 -5.32 17.70
C GLN A 122 -22.66 -6.24 16.61
N GLY A 123 -22.98 -7.48 16.97
CA GLY A 123 -23.48 -8.50 16.04
C GLY A 123 -22.41 -9.13 15.15
N ALA A 124 -21.16 -8.66 15.21
CA ALA A 124 -20.02 -9.38 14.64
C ALA A 124 -19.75 -10.58 15.56
N HIS A 125 -20.31 -11.73 15.23
CA HIS A 125 -19.99 -12.99 15.89
C HIS A 125 -18.56 -13.39 15.51
N ILE A 126 -17.56 -12.78 16.17
CA ILE A 126 -16.14 -13.01 15.90
C ILE A 126 -15.69 -14.25 16.66
N ASN A 127 -15.33 -15.29 15.91
CA ASN A 127 -14.63 -16.44 16.46
C ASN A 127 -13.12 -16.21 16.33
N VAL A 128 -12.41 -16.19 17.45
CA VAL A 128 -10.94 -16.13 17.47
C VAL A 128 -10.40 -17.52 17.74
N VAL A 129 -9.52 -18.00 16.88
CA VAL A 129 -8.91 -19.33 16.99
C VAL A 129 -7.40 -19.18 17.09
N SER A 130 -6.82 -19.75 18.15
CA SER A 130 -5.38 -19.95 18.28
C SER A 130 -5.09 -21.45 18.37
N GLY A 131 -3.89 -21.86 17.96
CA GLY A 131 -3.55 -23.27 17.89
C GLY A 131 -2.12 -23.53 17.42
N ASN A 132 -1.76 -24.81 17.35
CA ASN A 132 -0.45 -25.31 16.95
C ASN A 132 -0.27 -25.33 15.41
N PHE A 133 -0.57 -24.21 14.74
CA PHE A 133 -0.44 -24.09 13.28
C PHE A 133 1.01 -24.01 12.81
N THR A 134 1.94 -23.68 13.70
CA THR A 134 3.37 -23.57 13.43
C THR A 134 4.16 -24.62 14.20
N ILE A 135 5.09 -25.27 13.50
CA ILE A 135 6.12 -26.13 14.10
C ILE A 135 7.45 -25.41 14.06
N ALA A 136 8.10 -25.29 15.21
CA ALA A 136 9.39 -24.63 15.38
C ALA A 136 10.57 -25.62 15.36
N GLN A 137 11.76 -25.05 15.19
CA GLN A 137 13.05 -25.69 15.38
C GLN A 137 14.03 -24.70 16.04
N PRO A 138 15.03 -25.16 16.80
CA PRO A 138 16.02 -24.29 17.42
C PRO A 138 16.83 -23.52 16.37
N LEU A 139 17.30 -22.33 16.74
CA LEU A 139 18.34 -21.62 15.99
C LEU A 139 19.71 -22.29 16.16
N GLY A 140 19.96 -22.92 17.31
CA GLY A 140 21.23 -23.58 17.63
C GLY A 140 22.28 -22.59 18.14
N VAL A 141 23.55 -22.86 17.83
CA VAL A 141 24.70 -22.04 18.24
C VAL A 141 25.21 -21.26 17.04
N ASP A 142 25.43 -19.95 17.22
CA ASP A 142 26.00 -19.05 16.21
C ASP A 142 27.09 -18.20 16.87
N ASP A 143 28.26 -18.07 16.23
CA ASP A 143 29.44 -17.38 16.78
C ASP A 143 29.80 -17.74 18.24
N GLY A 144 29.56 -19.00 18.62
CA GLY A 144 29.79 -19.51 19.98
C GLY A 144 28.71 -19.14 21.01
N VAL A 145 27.66 -18.43 20.60
CA VAL A 145 26.50 -18.10 21.45
C VAL A 145 25.37 -19.10 21.18
N ASP A 146 24.92 -19.79 22.23
CA ASP A 146 23.75 -20.68 22.17
C ASP A 146 22.46 -19.88 22.32
N TYR A 147 21.56 -20.00 21.35
CA TYR A 147 20.24 -19.37 21.38
C TYR A 147 19.22 -20.10 22.26
N CYS A 148 19.56 -21.31 22.74
CA CYS A 148 18.74 -22.15 23.60
C CYS A 148 17.32 -22.34 23.03
N HIS A 149 16.30 -21.78 23.68
CA HIS A 149 14.90 -21.87 23.24
C HIS A 149 14.49 -20.79 22.24
N SER A 150 15.41 -20.00 21.69
CA SER A 150 15.08 -19.18 20.52
C SER A 150 15.09 -20.03 19.26
N GLY A 151 14.02 -19.92 18.50
CA GLY A 151 13.77 -20.78 17.35
C GLY A 151 13.44 -20.01 16.09
N ARG A 152 13.21 -20.79 15.03
CA ARG A 152 12.69 -20.35 13.74
C ARG A 152 11.58 -21.30 13.28
N ILE A 153 10.80 -20.88 12.30
CA ILE A 153 9.74 -21.73 11.75
C ILE A 153 10.37 -22.89 10.96
N ARG A 154 9.92 -24.11 11.25
CA ARG A 154 10.23 -25.30 10.46
C ARG A 154 9.12 -25.60 9.46
N ARG A 155 7.86 -25.51 9.89
CA ARG A 155 6.69 -25.80 9.05
C ARG A 155 5.47 -24.99 9.50
N ILE A 156 4.61 -24.64 8.55
CA ILE A 156 3.29 -24.05 8.78
C ILE A 156 2.25 -25.03 8.23
N ASP A 157 1.18 -25.29 8.98
CA ASP A 157 0.02 -26.05 8.54
C ASP A 157 -0.97 -25.11 7.83
N GLU A 158 -0.70 -24.88 6.54
CA GLU A 158 -1.45 -23.95 5.69
C GLU A 158 -2.93 -24.38 5.54
N ASP A 159 -3.19 -25.68 5.48
CA ASP A 159 -4.54 -26.25 5.31
C ASP A 159 -5.38 -26.09 6.59
N ALA A 160 -4.78 -26.29 7.77
CA ALA A 160 -5.46 -26.03 9.03
C ALA A 160 -5.83 -24.55 9.19
N ILE A 161 -4.92 -23.63 8.85
CA ILE A 161 -5.19 -22.19 8.89
C ILE A 161 -6.33 -21.83 7.92
N ASN A 162 -6.25 -22.28 6.67
CA ASN A 162 -7.26 -21.95 5.67
C ASN A 162 -8.65 -22.46 6.05
N ARG A 163 -8.76 -23.65 6.66
CA ARG A 163 -10.04 -24.14 7.17
C ARG A 163 -10.65 -23.22 8.23
N GLN A 164 -9.84 -22.63 9.11
CA GLN A 164 -10.35 -21.66 10.09
C GLN A 164 -10.80 -20.36 9.42
N LEU A 165 -10.02 -19.86 8.46
CA LEU A 165 -10.36 -18.67 7.70
C LEU A 165 -11.63 -18.87 6.84
N ASP A 166 -11.82 -20.06 6.26
CA ASP A 166 -13.03 -20.44 5.50
C ASP A 166 -14.28 -20.50 6.38
N ASN A 167 -14.12 -20.90 7.65
CA ASN A 167 -15.18 -20.88 8.66
C ASN A 167 -15.45 -19.48 9.24
N GLY A 168 -14.79 -18.44 8.71
CA GLY A 168 -14.94 -17.06 9.18
C GLY A 168 -14.32 -16.81 10.55
N ALA A 169 -13.33 -17.58 10.98
CA ALA A 169 -12.57 -17.28 12.19
C ALA A 169 -11.42 -16.30 11.91
N ILE A 170 -11.04 -15.53 12.93
CA ILE A 170 -9.75 -14.82 12.97
C ILE A 170 -8.72 -15.77 13.57
N VAL A 171 -7.62 -16.01 12.84
CA VAL A 171 -6.53 -16.85 13.33
C VAL A 171 -5.54 -15.99 14.11
N LEU A 172 -5.34 -16.29 15.40
CA LEU A 172 -4.45 -15.56 16.30
C LEU A 172 -3.18 -16.37 16.60
N MET A 173 -2.02 -15.80 16.27
CA MET A 173 -0.71 -16.43 16.38
C MET A 173 0.22 -15.64 17.29
N GLY A 174 0.76 -16.30 18.32
CA GLY A 174 1.74 -15.71 19.24
C GLY A 174 3.19 -16.10 18.90
N PRO A 175 4.16 -15.54 19.64
CA PRO A 175 5.59 -15.77 19.41
C PRO A 175 6.07 -17.14 19.93
N VAL A 176 5.24 -17.92 20.61
CA VAL A 176 5.63 -19.24 21.13
C VAL A 176 5.09 -20.35 20.24
N ALA A 177 5.98 -21.21 19.74
CA ALA A 177 5.62 -22.36 18.93
C ALA A 177 6.28 -23.64 19.45
N VAL A 178 5.72 -24.79 19.11
CA VAL A 178 6.20 -26.11 19.58
C VAL A 178 6.97 -26.85 18.49
N SER A 179 7.94 -27.67 18.87
CA SER A 179 8.61 -28.61 17.97
C SER A 179 7.88 -29.95 17.89
N VAL A 180 8.38 -30.82 17.02
CA VAL A 180 7.94 -32.23 16.94
C VAL A 180 8.32 -33.06 18.18
N THR A 181 9.25 -32.58 19.01
CA THR A 181 9.69 -33.22 20.26
C THR A 181 8.88 -32.74 21.48
N GLY A 182 7.97 -31.78 21.31
CA GLY A 182 7.17 -31.21 22.40
C GLY A 182 7.83 -30.03 23.12
N GLU A 183 9.01 -29.60 22.69
CA GLU A 183 9.70 -28.42 23.23
C GLU A 183 9.07 -27.14 22.69
N SER A 184 9.10 -26.07 23.49
CA SER A 184 8.63 -24.75 23.06
C SER A 184 9.79 -23.84 22.71
N PHE A 185 9.60 -23.04 21.67
CA PHE A 185 10.57 -22.07 21.19
C PHE A 185 9.95 -20.68 21.12
N ASN A 186 10.75 -19.68 21.47
CA ASN A 186 10.47 -18.27 21.27
C ASN A 186 10.87 -17.89 19.84
N LEU A 187 9.90 -17.47 19.04
CA LEU A 187 10.06 -17.03 17.67
C LEU A 187 9.89 -15.52 17.57
N THR A 188 10.43 -14.92 16.51
CA THR A 188 10.17 -13.52 16.20
C THR A 188 8.80 -13.37 15.52
N SER A 189 7.99 -12.41 15.98
CA SER A 189 6.68 -12.12 15.37
C SER A 189 6.81 -11.68 13.93
N GLU A 190 7.92 -11.02 13.58
CA GLU A 190 8.27 -10.61 12.23
C GLU A 190 8.43 -11.81 11.29
N GLU A 191 9.18 -12.83 11.72
CA GLU A 191 9.36 -14.06 10.93
C GLU A 191 8.03 -14.80 10.77
N ILE A 192 7.24 -14.90 11.85
CA ILE A 192 5.92 -15.54 11.81
C ILE A 192 5.00 -14.83 10.82
N ALA A 193 4.85 -13.51 10.92
CA ALA A 193 4.01 -12.73 10.03
C ALA A 193 4.47 -12.84 8.57
N THR A 194 5.77 -12.72 8.32
CA THR A 194 6.34 -12.81 6.98
C THR A 194 6.10 -14.19 6.36
N GLN A 195 6.39 -15.27 7.08
CA GLN A 195 6.21 -16.63 6.56
C GLN A 195 4.73 -16.96 6.35
N LEU A 196 3.85 -16.56 7.27
CA LEU A 196 2.40 -16.73 7.09
C LEU A 196 1.89 -15.95 5.88
N ALA A 197 2.32 -14.70 5.69
CA ALA A 197 1.90 -13.90 4.55
C ALA A 197 2.32 -14.54 3.21
N VAL A 198 3.55 -15.05 3.14
CA VAL A 198 4.07 -15.73 1.94
C VAL A 198 3.32 -17.06 1.70
N LYS A 199 3.21 -17.90 2.73
CA LYS A 199 2.60 -19.23 2.59
C LYS A 199 1.12 -19.17 2.26
N LEU A 200 0.38 -18.30 2.92
CA LEU A 200 -1.05 -18.11 2.69
C LEU A 200 -1.35 -17.25 1.45
N LYS A 201 -0.31 -16.82 0.70
CA LYS A 201 -0.42 -15.91 -0.45
C LYS A 201 -1.29 -14.70 -0.11
N ALA A 202 -1.01 -14.10 1.04
CA ALA A 202 -1.77 -12.99 1.55
C ALA A 202 -1.77 -11.83 0.54
N GLU A 203 -2.93 -11.19 0.42
CA GLU A 203 -3.08 -9.99 -0.41
C GLU A 203 -2.30 -8.83 0.21
N LYS A 204 -2.32 -8.75 1.55
CA LYS A 204 -1.65 -7.70 2.31
C LYS A 204 -0.99 -8.25 3.57
N MET A 205 0.18 -7.70 3.90
CA MET A 205 0.75 -7.75 5.25
C MET A 205 0.73 -6.34 5.84
N ILE A 206 0.27 -6.18 7.08
CA ILE A 206 0.08 -4.87 7.71
C ILE A 206 0.83 -4.88 9.04
N GLY A 207 1.63 -3.85 9.31
CA GLY A 207 2.36 -3.69 10.56
C GLY A 207 2.22 -2.27 11.10
N PHE A 208 2.61 -2.10 12.36
CA PHE A 208 2.45 -0.84 13.08
C PHE A 208 3.79 -0.30 13.59
N CYS A 209 3.95 1.02 13.58
CA CYS A 209 5.09 1.74 14.16
C CYS A 209 4.65 2.95 15.00
N SER A 210 5.61 3.56 15.68
CA SER A 210 5.41 4.77 16.51
C SER A 210 5.26 6.05 15.69
N SER A 211 5.57 6.02 14.40
CA SER A 211 5.39 7.12 13.44
C SER A 211 4.24 6.82 12.48
N GLN A 212 3.77 7.83 11.75
CA GLN A 212 2.76 7.69 10.69
C GLN A 212 3.14 6.64 9.63
N GLY A 213 4.44 6.54 9.32
CA GLY A 213 5.03 5.56 8.42
C GLY A 213 6.56 5.70 8.42
N VAL A 214 7.19 5.36 7.30
CA VAL A 214 8.62 5.62 7.05
C VAL A 214 8.81 7.09 6.71
N THR A 215 9.65 7.78 7.47
CA THR A 215 10.02 9.18 7.20
C THR A 215 11.15 9.26 6.18
N ASN A 216 11.24 10.37 5.45
CA ASN A 216 12.41 10.74 4.66
C ASN A 216 13.38 11.61 5.52
N SER A 217 14.49 12.05 4.93
CA SER A 217 15.48 12.91 5.60
C SER A 217 14.95 14.29 6.01
N GLU A 218 13.86 14.75 5.39
CA GLU A 218 13.20 16.03 5.67
C GLU A 218 12.05 15.90 6.69
N GLY A 219 11.79 14.70 7.19
CA GLY A 219 10.72 14.39 8.14
C GLY A 219 9.34 14.17 7.50
N GLY A 220 9.22 14.22 6.17
CA GLY A 220 8.00 13.87 5.44
C GLY A 220 7.79 12.36 5.35
N ILE A 221 6.53 11.92 5.21
CA ILE A 221 6.19 10.50 5.06
C ILE A 221 6.40 10.04 3.62
N ILE A 222 7.11 8.92 3.47
CA ILE A 222 7.24 8.23 2.18
C ILE A 222 6.02 7.35 2.01
N SER A 223 5.13 7.69 1.07
CA SER A 223 3.88 6.94 0.86
C SER A 223 4.09 5.58 0.21
N GLU A 224 5.10 5.45 -0.66
CA GLU A 224 5.39 4.23 -1.42
C GLU A 224 6.89 3.96 -1.45
N LEU A 225 7.28 2.71 -1.22
CA LEU A 225 8.65 2.22 -1.32
C LEU A 225 8.71 0.93 -2.16
N PHE A 226 9.67 0.85 -3.06
CA PHE A 226 10.05 -0.42 -3.68
C PHE A 226 10.92 -1.24 -2.72
N PRO A 227 10.98 -2.59 -2.87
CA PRO A 227 11.76 -3.44 -1.96
C PRO A 227 13.24 -3.06 -1.85
N ASN A 228 13.83 -2.50 -2.91
CA ASN A 228 15.23 -2.06 -2.87
C ASN A 228 15.41 -0.77 -2.07
N GLU A 229 14.46 0.16 -2.16
CA GLU A 229 14.47 1.41 -1.38
C GLU A 229 14.19 1.11 0.10
N ALA A 230 13.21 0.24 0.37
CA ALA A 230 12.93 -0.24 1.72
C ALA A 230 14.16 -0.96 2.33
N GLN A 231 14.89 -1.76 1.54
CA GLN A 231 16.12 -2.41 1.97
C GLN A 231 17.23 -1.39 2.29
N ALA A 232 17.44 -0.40 1.42
CA ALA A 232 18.41 0.67 1.68
C ALA A 232 18.06 1.47 2.95
N ARG A 233 16.76 1.70 3.20
CA ARG A 233 16.29 2.39 4.41
C ARG A 233 16.55 1.57 5.68
N VAL A 234 16.40 0.25 5.61
CA VAL A 234 16.77 -0.65 6.72
C VAL A 234 18.26 -0.53 7.02
N GLU A 235 19.11 -0.58 6.01
CA GLU A 235 20.57 -0.46 6.16
C GLU A 235 20.99 0.89 6.75
N GLU A 236 20.32 1.97 6.35
CA GLU A 236 20.54 3.31 6.90
C GLU A 236 20.18 3.40 8.39
N LEU A 237 19.00 2.89 8.78
CA LEU A 237 18.54 2.90 10.18
C LEU A 237 19.44 2.03 11.07
N GLU A 238 19.86 0.87 10.56
CA GLU A 238 20.82 0.00 11.24
C GLU A 238 22.17 0.68 11.44
N ALA A 239 22.67 1.40 10.43
CA ALA A 239 23.91 2.18 10.53
C ALA A 239 23.81 3.31 11.57
N GLN A 240 22.60 3.84 11.81
CA GLN A 240 22.30 4.82 12.86
C GLN A 240 22.11 4.18 14.25
N GLY A 241 22.19 2.86 14.36
CA GLY A 241 22.05 2.11 15.60
C GLY A 241 20.62 1.66 15.92
N ASP A 242 19.65 1.94 15.06
CA ASP A 242 18.28 1.45 15.20
C ASP A 242 18.13 0.07 14.56
N TYR A 243 18.30 -0.98 15.36
CA TYR A 243 18.16 -2.36 14.88
C TYR A 243 16.80 -2.99 15.19
N ASN A 244 16.09 -2.43 16.18
CA ASN A 244 15.00 -3.11 16.88
C ASN A 244 13.71 -2.30 16.90
N SER A 245 13.63 -1.10 16.29
CA SER A 245 12.36 -0.40 16.15
C SER A 245 11.33 -1.21 15.37
N GLY A 246 10.05 -0.95 15.65
CA GLY A 246 8.94 -1.55 14.90
C GLY A 246 9.06 -1.34 13.39
N THR A 247 9.56 -0.17 12.98
CA THR A 247 9.82 0.18 11.57
C THR A 247 10.84 -0.76 10.93
N VAL A 248 12.03 -0.88 11.51
CA VAL A 248 13.11 -1.74 10.93
C VAL A 248 12.68 -3.21 10.92
N ARG A 249 12.08 -3.67 12.02
CA ARG A 249 11.57 -5.03 12.17
C ARG A 249 10.51 -5.37 11.09
N PHE A 250 9.55 -4.47 10.85
CA PHE A 250 8.56 -4.64 9.81
C PHE A 250 9.17 -4.60 8.40
N LEU A 251 10.03 -3.61 8.10
CA LEU A 251 10.60 -3.45 6.76
C LEU A 251 11.42 -4.68 6.33
N ARG A 252 12.22 -5.27 7.22
CA ARG A 252 12.94 -6.53 6.93
C ARG A 252 11.99 -7.65 6.48
N GLY A 253 10.85 -7.80 7.18
CA GLY A 253 9.81 -8.76 6.83
C GLY A 253 9.10 -8.41 5.51
N ALA A 254 8.73 -7.14 5.34
CA ALA A 254 8.00 -6.63 4.19
C ALA A 254 8.78 -6.80 2.88
N VAL A 255 10.09 -6.50 2.87
CA VAL A 255 10.95 -6.71 1.70
C VAL A 255 10.93 -8.17 1.27
N LYS A 256 11.08 -9.10 2.22
CA LYS A 256 11.04 -10.54 1.95
C LYS A 256 9.65 -11.00 1.48
N ALA A 257 8.58 -10.52 2.12
CA ALA A 257 7.20 -10.83 1.78
C ALA A 257 6.88 -10.40 0.33
N CYS A 258 7.17 -9.15 -0.02
CA CYS A 258 6.91 -8.60 -1.36
C CYS A 258 7.68 -9.37 -2.44
N ARG A 259 8.99 -9.61 -2.23
CA ARG A 259 9.82 -10.40 -3.16
C ARG A 259 9.32 -11.84 -3.34
N SER A 260 8.59 -12.36 -2.37
CA SER A 260 8.02 -13.71 -2.38
C SER A 260 6.56 -13.76 -2.86
N GLY A 261 6.01 -12.65 -3.36
CA GLY A 261 4.70 -12.59 -4.02
C GLY A 261 3.55 -12.03 -3.17
N VAL A 262 3.79 -11.53 -1.96
CA VAL A 262 2.79 -10.73 -1.23
C VAL A 262 2.64 -9.39 -1.97
N ARG A 263 1.40 -9.00 -2.32
CA ARG A 263 1.19 -7.88 -3.24
C ARG A 263 1.54 -6.53 -2.65
N ARG A 264 1.11 -6.27 -1.41
CA ARG A 264 1.38 -5.00 -0.71
C ARG A 264 1.69 -5.26 0.77
N CYS A 265 2.70 -4.58 1.30
CA CYS A 265 2.92 -4.50 2.74
C CYS A 265 2.69 -3.07 3.22
N HIS A 266 1.98 -2.87 4.32
CA HIS A 266 1.63 -1.53 4.82
C HIS A 266 2.22 -1.31 6.22
N LEU A 267 2.91 -0.19 6.42
CA LEU A 267 3.38 0.26 7.72
C LEU A 267 2.63 1.52 8.13
N ILE A 268 1.92 1.46 9.25
CA ILE A 268 1.06 2.56 9.74
C ILE A 268 1.31 2.87 11.22
N SER A 269 0.86 4.03 11.68
CA SER A 269 0.95 4.39 13.11
C SER A 269 -0.01 3.57 13.98
N TYR A 270 0.46 3.11 15.14
CA TYR A 270 -0.43 2.63 16.21
C TYR A 270 -0.92 3.76 17.13
N GLN A 271 -0.37 4.97 17.04
CA GLN A 271 -0.70 6.07 17.95
C GLN A 271 -1.99 6.78 17.57
N GLU A 272 -2.26 6.89 16.28
CA GLU A 272 -3.40 7.61 15.74
C GLU A 272 -4.63 6.71 15.57
N ASP A 273 -5.81 7.26 15.83
CA ASP A 273 -7.08 6.53 15.72
C ASP A 273 -7.52 6.35 14.25
N GLY A 274 -8.04 5.17 13.93
CA GLY A 274 -8.58 4.82 12.61
C GLY A 274 -7.54 4.70 11.50
N THR A 275 -6.24 4.62 11.82
CA THR A 275 -5.15 4.54 10.82
C THR A 275 -5.29 3.34 9.90
N LEU A 276 -5.71 2.19 10.44
CA LEU A 276 -5.92 0.96 9.68
C LEU A 276 -7.01 1.12 8.62
N LEU A 277 -8.11 1.79 8.97
CA LEU A 277 -9.22 2.03 8.03
C LEU A 277 -8.86 3.10 7.01
N GLN A 278 -8.20 4.18 7.44
CA GLN A 278 -7.74 5.24 6.55
C GLN A 278 -6.75 4.69 5.51
N GLU A 279 -5.84 3.81 5.91
CA GLU A 279 -4.89 3.19 4.98
C GLU A 279 -5.58 2.28 3.95
N LEU A 280 -6.58 1.48 4.38
CA LEU A 280 -7.18 0.45 3.52
C LEU A 280 -8.34 0.94 2.66
N PHE A 281 -9.02 2.01 3.07
CA PHE A 281 -10.26 2.50 2.44
C PHE A 281 -10.15 3.95 1.94
N SER A 282 -8.95 4.52 1.91
CA SER A 282 -8.67 5.79 1.22
C SER A 282 -7.84 5.56 -0.04
N ARG A 283 -7.82 6.57 -0.92
CA ARG A 283 -7.03 6.54 -2.16
C ARG A 283 -5.54 6.71 -1.90
N ASP A 284 -5.19 7.65 -1.03
CA ASP A 284 -3.80 8.04 -0.83
C ASP A 284 -3.11 7.22 0.26
N GLY A 285 -3.89 6.55 1.12
CA GLY A 285 -3.36 5.99 2.35
C GLY A 285 -2.86 7.10 3.27
N ILE A 286 -2.36 6.71 4.43
CA ILE A 286 -1.69 7.65 5.34
C ILE A 286 -0.30 7.16 5.74
N GLY A 287 -0.03 5.85 5.64
CA GLY A 287 1.25 5.27 6.01
C GLY A 287 2.18 5.10 4.82
N THR A 288 3.05 4.11 4.94
CA THR A 288 3.97 3.69 3.88
C THR A 288 3.59 2.32 3.36
N GLN A 289 3.40 2.22 2.05
CA GLN A 289 3.24 0.93 1.38
C GLN A 289 4.54 0.46 0.73
N ILE A 290 4.82 -0.83 0.81
CA ILE A 290 5.91 -1.50 0.11
C ILE A 290 5.28 -2.38 -0.97
N VAL A 291 5.65 -2.13 -2.23
CA VAL A 291 5.04 -2.76 -3.40
C VAL A 291 6.10 -3.13 -4.45
N MET A 292 5.87 -4.21 -5.20
CA MET A 292 6.78 -4.63 -6.28
C MET A 292 6.68 -3.75 -7.53
N GLU A 293 5.50 -3.17 -7.76
CA GLU A 293 5.19 -2.28 -8.87
C GLU A 293 4.36 -1.12 -8.30
N SER A 294 4.56 0.08 -8.84
CA SER A 294 3.86 1.26 -8.34
C SER A 294 2.34 1.05 -8.41
N ALA A 295 1.61 1.62 -7.45
CA ALA A 295 0.15 1.67 -7.51
C ALA A 295 -0.34 2.41 -8.77
N GLU A 296 0.51 3.25 -9.37
CA GLU A 296 0.23 3.95 -10.62
C GLU A 296 0.81 3.23 -11.82
N GLN A 297 -0.08 2.82 -12.73
CA GLN A 297 0.31 2.17 -13.97
C GLN A 297 0.13 3.13 -15.14
N ILE A 298 1.22 3.38 -15.86
CA ILE A 298 1.20 4.14 -17.11
C ILE A 298 1.12 3.15 -18.27
N ARG A 299 -0.02 3.11 -18.96
CA ARG A 299 -0.25 2.17 -20.07
C ARG A 299 -1.10 2.76 -21.17
N ARG A 300 -1.12 2.10 -22.33
CA ARG A 300 -2.10 2.40 -23.38
C ARG A 300 -3.51 2.09 -22.87
N ALA A 301 -4.45 2.94 -23.26
CA ALA A 301 -5.86 2.77 -22.94
C ALA A 301 -6.47 1.63 -23.76
N THR A 302 -7.52 1.05 -23.19
CA THR A 302 -8.37 0.02 -23.80
C THR A 302 -9.82 0.49 -23.77
N ILE A 303 -10.72 -0.23 -24.45
CA ILE A 303 -12.15 0.10 -24.49
C ILE A 303 -12.76 0.20 -23.08
N ASN A 304 -12.23 -0.56 -22.11
CA ASN A 304 -12.68 -0.53 -20.72
C ASN A 304 -12.37 0.79 -20.00
N ASP A 305 -11.41 1.58 -20.51
CA ASP A 305 -10.95 2.83 -19.88
C ASP A 305 -11.76 4.06 -20.31
N ILE A 306 -12.62 3.92 -21.33
CA ILE A 306 -13.36 5.04 -21.94
C ILE A 306 -14.24 5.76 -20.91
N GLY A 307 -14.85 5.01 -19.99
CA GLY A 307 -15.64 5.60 -18.90
C GLY A 307 -14.81 6.53 -18.02
N GLY A 308 -13.63 6.07 -17.57
CA GLY A 308 -12.72 6.86 -16.73
C GLY A 308 -12.14 8.06 -17.46
N ILE A 309 -11.77 7.91 -18.74
CA ILE A 309 -11.32 9.04 -19.57
C ILE A 309 -12.43 10.09 -19.70
N LEU A 310 -13.68 9.69 -19.95
CA LEU A 310 -14.80 10.62 -20.06
C LEU A 310 -15.06 11.37 -18.76
N GLU A 311 -15.01 10.69 -17.61
CA GLU A 311 -15.15 11.35 -16.29
C GLU A 311 -14.05 12.39 -16.07
N LEU A 312 -12.83 12.07 -16.50
CA LEU A 312 -11.67 12.95 -16.35
C LEU A 312 -11.75 14.21 -17.24
N ILE A 313 -12.18 14.06 -18.50
CA ILE A 313 -12.12 15.16 -19.48
C ILE A 313 -13.38 16.05 -19.49
N ARG A 314 -14.56 15.52 -19.14
CA ARG A 314 -15.83 16.27 -19.20
C ARG A 314 -15.80 17.62 -18.47
N PRO A 315 -15.27 17.75 -17.24
CA PRO A 315 -15.18 19.05 -16.57
C PRO A 315 -14.32 20.06 -17.35
N LEU A 316 -13.24 19.58 -18.00
CA LEU A 316 -12.34 20.42 -18.79
C LEU A 316 -12.95 20.84 -20.12
N GLU A 317 -13.79 19.99 -20.71
CA GLU A 317 -14.58 20.32 -21.92
C GLU A 317 -15.63 21.39 -21.61
N GLN A 318 -16.35 21.26 -20.49
CA GLN A 318 -17.34 22.25 -20.03
C GLN A 318 -16.71 23.62 -19.75
N GLN A 319 -15.46 23.63 -19.26
CA GLN A 319 -14.69 24.86 -19.03
C GLN A 319 -14.04 25.44 -20.31
N GLY A 320 -14.15 24.75 -21.46
CA GLY A 320 -13.50 25.14 -22.72
C GLY A 320 -11.98 24.87 -22.79
N THR A 321 -11.41 24.31 -21.72
CA THR A 321 -9.98 23.94 -21.63
C THR A 321 -9.62 22.79 -22.59
N LEU A 322 -10.53 21.84 -22.78
CA LEU A 322 -10.40 20.75 -23.76
C LEU A 322 -11.47 20.84 -24.85
N VAL A 323 -11.15 20.30 -26.04
CA VAL A 323 -12.14 20.11 -27.12
C VAL A 323 -13.03 18.92 -26.77
N ARG A 324 -14.34 19.09 -26.96
CA ARG A 324 -15.34 18.05 -26.72
C ARG A 324 -15.08 16.81 -27.58
N ARG A 325 -15.14 15.63 -26.97
CA ARG A 325 -15.06 14.33 -27.64
C ARG A 325 -16.32 13.50 -27.33
N SER A 326 -16.84 12.83 -28.36
CA SER A 326 -17.95 11.89 -28.15
C SER A 326 -17.41 10.54 -27.70
N ARG A 327 -18.30 9.68 -27.16
CA ARG A 327 -17.92 8.33 -26.76
C ARG A 327 -17.48 7.51 -27.97
N GLU A 328 -18.20 7.64 -29.08
CA GLU A 328 -17.92 6.95 -30.35
C GLU A 328 -16.55 7.35 -30.89
N GLN A 329 -16.19 8.65 -30.79
CA GLN A 329 -14.87 9.11 -31.17
C GLN A 329 -13.77 8.49 -30.30
N LEU A 330 -13.99 8.41 -28.98
CA LEU A 330 -13.02 7.75 -28.09
C LEU A 330 -12.90 6.26 -28.39
N GLU A 331 -14.01 5.57 -28.71
CA GLU A 331 -13.99 4.16 -29.10
C GLU A 331 -13.15 3.92 -30.37
N MET A 332 -13.21 4.83 -31.35
CA MET A 332 -12.43 4.76 -32.58
C MET A 332 -10.95 5.10 -32.41
N GLU A 333 -10.58 5.87 -31.38
CA GLU A 333 -9.23 6.43 -31.22
C GLU A 333 -8.54 5.96 -29.93
N ILE A 334 -9.10 4.98 -29.22
CA ILE A 334 -8.66 4.59 -27.87
C ILE A 334 -7.20 4.12 -27.84
N ASP A 335 -6.72 3.54 -28.94
CA ASP A 335 -5.34 3.09 -29.13
C ASP A 335 -4.31 4.23 -29.14
N LYS A 336 -4.76 5.46 -29.40
CA LYS A 336 -3.95 6.68 -29.35
C LYS A 336 -3.79 7.21 -27.93
N PHE A 337 -4.59 6.75 -26.98
CA PHE A 337 -4.58 7.24 -25.60
C PHE A 337 -3.62 6.45 -24.72
N THR A 338 -2.86 7.19 -23.92
CA THR A 338 -2.12 6.71 -22.76
C THR A 338 -2.81 7.21 -21.51
N ILE A 339 -2.97 6.34 -20.53
CA ILE A 339 -3.54 6.68 -19.23
C ILE A 339 -2.55 6.41 -18.11
N ILE A 340 -2.67 7.17 -17.03
CA ILE A 340 -2.19 6.77 -15.71
C ILE A 340 -3.40 6.24 -14.94
N GLN A 341 -3.30 5.01 -14.48
CA GLN A 341 -4.34 4.33 -13.71
C GLN A 341 -3.83 4.06 -12.30
N ARG A 342 -4.64 4.36 -11.29
CA ARG A 342 -4.38 3.99 -9.89
C ARG A 342 -5.61 3.32 -9.31
N ASP A 343 -5.44 2.11 -8.76
CA ASP A 343 -6.52 1.29 -8.17
C ASP A 343 -7.80 1.25 -9.03
N ASN A 344 -7.63 0.94 -10.32
CA ASN A 344 -8.65 0.91 -11.37
C ASN A 344 -9.24 2.25 -11.82
N MET A 345 -8.92 3.37 -11.17
CA MET A 345 -9.35 4.71 -11.59
C MET A 345 -8.38 5.34 -12.59
N THR A 346 -8.90 5.89 -13.68
CA THR A 346 -8.11 6.73 -14.59
C THR A 346 -7.86 8.09 -13.96
N ILE A 347 -6.62 8.37 -13.55
CA ILE A 347 -6.26 9.62 -12.87
C ILE A 347 -5.63 10.64 -13.81
N ALA A 348 -5.07 10.20 -14.93
CA ALA A 348 -4.56 11.07 -15.97
C ALA A 348 -4.69 10.43 -17.35
N CYS A 349 -4.81 11.24 -18.40
CA CYS A 349 -4.77 10.78 -19.78
C CYS A 349 -4.07 11.78 -20.71
N ALA A 350 -3.50 11.27 -21.80
CA ALA A 350 -3.05 12.03 -22.95
C ALA A 350 -3.18 11.19 -24.22
N ALA A 351 -3.40 11.83 -25.35
CA ALA A 351 -3.46 11.19 -26.67
C ALA A 351 -2.28 11.63 -27.53
N LEU A 352 -1.76 10.71 -28.34
CA LEU A 352 -0.73 10.99 -29.34
C LEU A 352 -1.30 10.79 -30.75
N TYR A 353 -1.35 11.86 -31.54
CA TYR A 353 -1.74 11.80 -32.95
C TYR A 353 -0.50 11.97 -33.84
N PRO A 354 -0.09 10.93 -34.59
CA PRO A 354 1.10 10.99 -35.44
C PRO A 354 0.79 11.62 -36.82
N PHE A 355 1.72 12.45 -37.31
CA PHE A 355 1.80 12.95 -38.68
C PHE A 355 3.11 12.45 -39.28
N VAL A 356 3.04 11.25 -39.88
CA VAL A 356 4.22 10.46 -40.25
C VAL A 356 5.02 11.11 -41.38
N GLU A 357 4.35 11.75 -42.34
CA GLU A 357 5.00 12.41 -43.48
C GLU A 357 5.86 13.59 -43.02
N GLU A 358 5.33 14.42 -42.12
CA GLU A 358 6.04 15.56 -41.55
C GLU A 358 6.98 15.17 -40.39
N LYS A 359 6.92 13.91 -39.91
CA LYS A 359 7.62 13.40 -38.72
C LYS A 359 7.30 14.19 -37.44
N ILE A 360 6.06 14.64 -37.30
CA ILE A 360 5.60 15.44 -36.17
C ILE A 360 4.48 14.69 -35.44
N GLY A 361 4.43 14.75 -34.12
CA GLY A 361 3.31 14.25 -33.31
C GLY A 361 2.55 15.38 -32.61
N GLU A 362 1.24 15.23 -32.45
CA GLU A 362 0.44 16.06 -31.55
C GLU A 362 0.21 15.33 -30.23
N MET A 363 0.62 15.94 -29.12
CA MET A 363 0.14 15.53 -27.80
C MET A 363 -1.14 16.32 -27.49
N ALA A 364 -2.25 15.61 -27.37
CA ALA A 364 -3.57 16.19 -27.16
C ALA A 364 -4.27 15.58 -25.95
N CYS A 365 -5.40 16.17 -25.55
CA CYS A 365 -6.24 15.65 -24.47
C CYS A 365 -5.50 15.41 -23.14
N VAL A 366 -4.52 16.26 -22.82
CA VAL A 366 -3.78 16.15 -21.56
C VAL A 366 -4.70 16.57 -20.42
N ALA A 367 -5.02 15.61 -19.55
CA ALA A 367 -5.85 15.83 -18.38
C ALA A 367 -5.27 15.10 -17.18
N VAL A 368 -5.26 15.77 -16.03
CA VAL A 368 -4.91 15.19 -14.73
C VAL A 368 -6.03 15.53 -13.76
N HIS A 369 -6.49 14.52 -13.03
CA HIS A 369 -7.57 14.62 -12.06
C HIS A 369 -7.19 15.67 -11.00
N PRO A 370 -8.10 16.56 -10.56
CA PRO A 370 -7.80 17.68 -9.66
C PRO A 370 -6.98 17.32 -8.43
N ASP A 371 -7.37 16.25 -7.73
CA ASP A 371 -6.69 15.74 -6.52
C ASP A 371 -5.24 15.30 -6.76
N TYR A 372 -4.85 15.09 -8.02
CA TYR A 372 -3.54 14.56 -8.42
C TYR A 372 -2.68 15.59 -9.18
N ARG A 373 -3.12 16.86 -9.29
CA ARG A 373 -2.41 17.89 -10.08
C ARG A 373 -1.11 18.41 -9.47
N SER A 374 -0.94 18.30 -8.15
CA SER A 374 0.27 18.73 -7.43
C SER A 374 1.48 17.80 -7.63
N SER A 375 1.37 16.81 -8.52
CA SER A 375 2.37 15.76 -8.72
C SER A 375 2.94 15.76 -10.14
N SER A 376 4.00 14.98 -10.35
CA SER A 376 4.67 14.79 -11.64
C SER A 376 3.86 14.01 -12.70
N ARG A 377 2.57 13.71 -12.48
CA ARG A 377 1.76 12.87 -13.39
C ARG A 377 1.59 13.45 -14.80
N GLY A 378 1.46 14.77 -14.91
CA GLY A 378 1.44 15.43 -16.22
C GLY A 378 2.76 15.28 -16.97
N GLU A 379 3.88 15.30 -16.22
CA GLU A 379 5.23 15.14 -16.75
C GLU A 379 5.50 13.68 -17.14
N MET A 380 5.10 12.72 -16.30
CA MET A 380 5.15 11.29 -16.63
C MET A 380 4.37 10.97 -17.91
N LEU A 381 3.19 11.57 -18.12
CA LEU A 381 2.46 11.44 -19.38
C LEU A 381 3.23 12.03 -20.56
N LEU A 382 3.83 13.21 -20.39
CA LEU A 382 4.63 13.85 -21.43
C LEU A 382 5.84 13.00 -21.82
N GLU A 383 6.61 12.51 -20.86
CA GLU A 383 7.76 11.63 -21.09
C GLU A 383 7.34 10.35 -21.82
N ARG A 384 6.23 9.73 -21.38
CA ARG A 384 5.73 8.51 -22.00
C ARG A 384 5.27 8.73 -23.44
N VAL A 385 4.57 9.83 -23.71
CA VAL A 385 4.12 10.20 -25.05
C VAL A 385 5.31 10.56 -25.94
N ALA A 386 6.29 11.31 -25.43
CA ALA A 386 7.52 11.64 -26.16
C ALA A 386 8.31 10.37 -26.53
N ALA A 387 8.45 9.42 -25.59
CA ALA A 387 9.08 8.12 -25.87
C ALA A 387 8.32 7.33 -26.96
N GLN A 388 6.99 7.33 -26.91
CA GLN A 388 6.17 6.69 -27.95
C GLN A 388 6.35 7.36 -29.31
N ALA A 389 6.39 8.70 -29.36
CA ALA A 389 6.61 9.46 -30.58
C ALA A 389 7.99 9.16 -31.20
N ARG A 390 9.05 9.09 -30.40
CA ARG A 390 10.39 8.66 -30.85
C ARG A 390 10.38 7.25 -31.42
N GLN A 391 9.69 6.31 -30.77
CA GLN A 391 9.58 4.93 -31.24
C GLN A 391 8.86 4.84 -32.60
N MET A 392 7.99 5.80 -32.91
CA MET A 392 7.30 5.93 -34.20
C MET A 392 8.12 6.68 -35.26
N GLY A 393 9.36 7.11 -34.95
CA GLY A 393 10.22 7.85 -35.87
C GLY A 393 9.89 9.33 -36.02
N LEU A 394 9.11 9.90 -35.10
CA LEU A 394 8.79 11.33 -35.08
C LEU A 394 9.95 12.12 -34.46
N SER A 395 10.25 13.29 -35.02
CA SER A 395 11.34 14.17 -34.57
C SER A 395 10.85 15.37 -33.75
N LYS A 396 9.55 15.67 -33.75
CA LYS A 396 8.96 16.77 -32.98
C LYS A 396 7.63 16.40 -32.36
N LEU A 397 7.31 17.08 -31.27
CA LEU A 397 6.01 17.02 -30.61
C LEU A 397 5.44 18.43 -30.50
N PHE A 398 4.17 18.62 -30.85
CA PHE A 398 3.47 19.89 -30.62
C PHE A 398 2.23 19.71 -29.76
N VAL A 399 1.82 20.82 -29.15
CA VAL A 399 0.62 20.93 -28.32
C VAL A 399 -0.16 22.19 -28.68
N LEU A 400 -1.48 22.11 -28.53
CA LEU A 400 -2.41 23.22 -28.70
C LEU A 400 -3.06 23.53 -27.36
N THR A 401 -2.72 24.68 -26.75
CA THR A 401 -3.24 25.04 -25.42
C THR A 401 -3.77 26.47 -25.36
N THR A 402 -4.80 26.69 -24.54
CA THR A 402 -5.36 28.02 -24.24
C THR A 402 -4.94 28.54 -22.88
N ARG A 403 -4.48 27.67 -21.97
CA ARG A 403 -4.25 28.01 -20.55
C ARG A 403 -2.90 27.53 -19.99
N SER A 404 -2.30 26.48 -20.54
CA SER A 404 -1.14 25.80 -19.92
C SER A 404 0.20 26.14 -20.58
N ILE A 405 0.38 27.36 -21.09
CA ILE A 405 1.54 27.75 -21.91
C ILE A 405 2.84 27.58 -21.12
N HIS A 406 2.95 28.19 -19.94
CA HIS A 406 4.18 28.17 -19.13
C HIS A 406 4.60 26.76 -18.71
N TRP A 407 3.63 25.91 -18.34
CA TRP A 407 3.91 24.52 -17.95
C TRP A 407 4.63 23.72 -19.05
N PHE A 408 4.25 23.93 -20.32
CA PHE A 408 4.92 23.32 -21.46
C PHE A 408 6.26 23.99 -21.77
N GLN A 409 6.37 25.31 -21.62
CA GLN A 409 7.64 26.04 -21.84
C GLN A 409 8.74 25.61 -20.87
N GLU A 410 8.40 25.43 -19.59
CA GLU A 410 9.30 24.88 -18.57
C GLU A 410 9.82 23.47 -18.93
N ARG A 411 9.13 22.78 -19.84
CA ARG A 411 9.43 21.41 -20.30
C ARG A 411 9.97 21.38 -21.73
N GLY A 412 10.51 22.49 -22.22
CA GLY A 412 11.24 22.57 -23.49
C GLY A 412 10.38 22.85 -24.72
N PHE A 413 9.09 23.15 -24.56
CA PHE A 413 8.26 23.58 -25.69
C PHE A 413 8.44 25.08 -25.97
N THR A 414 8.56 25.44 -27.24
CA THR A 414 8.67 26.84 -27.68
C THR A 414 7.41 27.26 -28.44
N PRO A 415 6.89 28.47 -28.23
CA PRO A 415 5.79 28.99 -29.04
C PRO A 415 6.18 29.07 -30.52
N VAL A 416 5.31 28.57 -31.39
CA VAL A 416 5.52 28.58 -32.85
C VAL A 416 4.29 29.14 -33.58
N ASP A 417 4.48 29.53 -34.84
CA ASP A 417 3.37 29.94 -35.69
C ASP A 417 2.54 28.72 -36.16
N ILE A 418 1.27 28.96 -36.47
CA ILE A 418 0.34 27.97 -37.04
C ILE A 418 0.88 27.41 -38.36
N GLU A 419 1.67 28.19 -39.10
CA GLU A 419 2.30 27.75 -40.35
C GLU A 419 3.29 26.59 -40.20
N LEU A 420 3.73 26.28 -38.97
CA LEU A 420 4.60 25.13 -38.69
C LEU A 420 3.82 23.85 -38.33
N LEU A 421 2.49 23.89 -38.30
CA LEU A 421 1.67 22.69 -38.11
C LEU A 421 1.63 21.81 -39.37
N PRO A 422 1.37 20.49 -39.22
CA PRO A 422 1.04 19.62 -40.35
C PRO A 422 -0.14 20.14 -41.18
N GLU A 423 -0.11 19.96 -42.50
CA GLU A 423 -1.09 20.56 -43.43
C GLU A 423 -2.53 20.13 -43.15
N SER A 424 -2.72 18.84 -42.82
CA SER A 424 -4.01 18.31 -42.41
C SER A 424 -4.53 18.97 -41.13
N LYS A 425 -3.62 19.31 -40.19
CA LYS A 425 -3.97 19.97 -38.94
C LYS A 425 -4.25 21.46 -39.12
N LYS A 426 -3.52 22.16 -39.99
CA LYS A 426 -3.79 23.57 -40.34
C LYS A 426 -5.23 23.74 -40.82
N LYS A 427 -5.69 22.86 -41.72
CA LYS A 427 -7.06 22.90 -42.26
C LYS A 427 -8.15 22.71 -41.20
N MET A 428 -7.84 21.99 -40.11
CA MET A 428 -8.77 21.73 -39.00
C MET A 428 -8.57 22.68 -37.82
N TYR A 429 -7.65 23.65 -37.92
CA TYR A 429 -7.36 24.55 -36.82
C TYR A 429 -8.55 25.46 -36.50
N ASN A 430 -9.00 25.44 -35.24
CA ASN A 430 -10.13 26.24 -34.81
C ASN A 430 -9.66 27.67 -34.43
N TYR A 431 -9.78 28.60 -35.37
CA TYR A 431 -9.43 30.02 -35.18
C TYR A 431 -10.27 30.74 -34.12
N GLN A 432 -11.48 30.26 -33.80
CA GLN A 432 -12.30 30.85 -32.73
C GLN A 432 -11.73 30.53 -31.35
N ARG A 433 -11.06 29.38 -31.21
CA ARG A 433 -10.44 28.93 -29.95
C ARG A 433 -9.13 29.63 -29.64
N ARG A 434 -8.46 30.20 -30.66
CA ARG A 434 -7.19 30.95 -30.56
C ARG A 434 -6.14 30.26 -29.69
N SER A 435 -6.01 28.94 -29.82
CA SER A 435 -5.04 28.15 -29.06
C SER A 435 -3.61 28.55 -29.45
N LYS A 436 -2.69 28.61 -28.50
CA LYS A 436 -1.28 28.78 -28.81
C LYS A 436 -0.70 27.44 -29.23
N VAL A 437 0.11 27.46 -30.29
CA VAL A 437 0.89 26.30 -30.74
C VAL A 437 2.23 26.37 -30.03
N LEU A 438 2.60 25.28 -29.36
CA LEU A 438 3.97 25.11 -28.88
C LEU A 438 4.56 23.82 -29.43
N MET A 439 5.86 23.82 -29.69
CA MET A 439 6.58 22.69 -30.28
C MET A 439 7.89 22.43 -29.55
N ALA A 440 8.22 21.16 -29.36
CA ALA A 440 9.47 20.68 -28.80
C ALA A 440 10.10 19.68 -29.76
N ASP A 441 11.43 19.71 -29.87
CA ASP A 441 12.18 18.70 -30.59
C ASP A 441 12.30 17.44 -29.72
N LEU A 442 12.06 16.28 -30.33
CA LEU A 442 12.28 14.97 -29.73
C LEU A 442 13.71 14.57 -30.06
N GLY A 443 14.65 14.97 -29.19
CA GLY A 443 16.06 14.60 -29.30
C GLY A 443 16.31 13.09 -29.36
#